data_AF-A0A1I2G017-F1
#
_entry.id   AF-A0A1I2G017-F1
#
_cell.length_a   1.000
_cell.length_b   1.000
_cell.length_c   1.000
_cell.angle_alpha   90.00
_cell.angle_beta   90.00
_cell.angle_gamma   90.00
#
_symmetry.space_group_name_H-M   'P 1'
#
loop_
_entity.id
_entity.type
_entity.pdbx_description
1 polymer ?
#
loop_
_entity_poly.entity_id
_entity_poly.type
_entity_poly.pdbx_seq_one_letter_code
_entity_poly.pdbx_strand_id
1 'polypeptide(L)' 'MLQGLEQKGFIERKIPTNNERQKNIYVLPKAIELIEDFQDLFQKVEEEIVQVLTEEEKQILKEMLIKINERL' A
#
# COMPACT_ATOMS: atom_id res chain seq x y z
N MET A 1 -9.67 11.15 -2.32
CA MET A 1 -8.38 10.53 -2.70
C MET A 1 -8.37 10.04 -4.15
N LEU A 2 -9.19 9.04 -4.53
CA LEU A 2 -9.13 8.40 -5.86
C LEU A 2 -9.27 9.36 -7.05
N GLN A 3 -10.09 10.40 -6.93
CA GLN A 3 -10.25 11.39 -8.00
C GLN A 3 -8.95 12.14 -8.32
N GLY A 4 -8.12 12.41 -7.31
CA GLY A 4 -6.82 13.05 -7.51
C GLY A 4 -5.81 12.10 -8.17
N LEU A 5 -5.84 10.80 -7.82
CA LEU A 5 -4.98 9.80 -8.46
C LEU A 5 -5.35 9.59 -9.93
N GLU A 6 -6.64 9.59 -10.22
CA GLU A 6 -7.18 9.49 -11.58
C GLU A 6 -6.83 10.72 -12.42
N GLN A 7 -7.04 11.94 -11.90
CA GLN A 7 -6.64 13.18 -12.56
C GLN A 7 -5.14 13.27 -12.84
N LYS A 8 -4.31 12.69 -11.98
CA LYS A 8 -2.85 12.63 -12.16
C LYS A 8 -2.39 11.49 -13.08
N GLY A 9 -3.30 10.66 -13.57
CA GLY A 9 -3.00 9.56 -14.50
C GLY A 9 -2.34 8.34 -13.84
N PHE A 10 -2.54 8.16 -12.53
CA PHE A 10 -1.99 7.01 -11.80
C PHE A 10 -2.94 5.81 -11.78
N ILE A 11 -4.25 6.06 -11.88
CA ILE A 11 -5.28 5.02 -11.93
C ILE A 11 -6.33 5.35 -12.99
N GLU A 12 -7.05 4.34 -13.44
CA GLU A 12 -8.29 4.48 -14.22
C GLU A 12 -9.45 3.73 -13.54
N ARG A 13 -10.68 4.21 -13.74
CA ARG A 13 -11.90 3.49 -13.28
C ARG A 13 -12.71 3.00 -14.48
N LYS A 14 -12.95 1.69 -14.54
CA LYS A 14 -13.84 1.09 -15.55
C LYS A 14 -15.13 0.60 -14.93
N ILE A 15 -16.25 0.89 -15.58
CA ILE A 15 -17.57 0.38 -15.21
C ILE A 15 -17.75 -0.98 -15.90
N PRO A 16 -17.98 -2.08 -15.16
CA PRO A 16 -18.20 -3.38 -15.77
C PRO A 16 -19.60 -3.41 -16.41
N THR A 17 -19.72 -4.11 -17.54
CA THR A 17 -20.95 -4.17 -18.36
C THR A 17 -22.15 -4.78 -17.65
N ASN A 18 -21.93 -5.54 -16.57
CA ASN A 18 -22.96 -6.27 -15.83
C ASN A 18 -23.40 -5.57 -14.53
N ASN A 19 -22.75 -4.49 -14.12
CA ASN A 19 -23.10 -3.75 -12.91
C ASN A 19 -22.64 -2.30 -12.99
N GLU A 20 -23.52 -1.42 -13.47
CA GLU A 20 -23.22 0.00 -13.71
C GLU A 20 -22.89 0.77 -12.43
N ARG A 21 -23.27 0.25 -11.25
CA ARG A 21 -22.94 0.86 -9.95
C ARG A 21 -21.54 0.50 -9.46
N GLN A 22 -20.91 -0.52 -10.04
CA GLN A 22 -19.56 -0.93 -9.71
C GLN A 22 -18.54 -0.17 -10.55
N LYS A 23 -17.39 0.15 -9.95
CA LYS A 23 -16.22 0.68 -10.67
C LYS A 23 -15.00 -0.09 -10.23
N ASN A 24 -14.34 -0.73 -11.19
CA ASN A 24 -13.07 -1.39 -10.97
C ASN A 24 -11.94 -0.37 -11.17
N ILE A 25 -10.98 -0.38 -10.27
CA ILE A 25 -9.84 0.54 -10.27
C ILE A 25 -8.63 -0.22 -10.81
N TYR A 26 -7.95 0.35 -11.80
CA TYR A 26 -6.74 -0.22 -12.38
C TYR A 26 -5.59 0.76 -12.24
N VAL A 27 -4.42 0.25 -11.86
CA VAL A 27 -3.18 1.02 -11.80
C VAL A 27 -2.65 1.21 -13.23
N LEU A 28 -2.21 2.41 -13.55
CA LEU A 28 -1.64 2.73 -14.85
C LEU A 28 -0.10 2.67 -14.80
N PRO A 29 0.60 2.48 -15.94
CA PRO A 29 2.07 2.35 -15.97
C PRO A 29 2.81 3.47 -15.23
N LYS A 30 2.34 4.72 -15.35
CA LYS A 30 2.89 5.89 -14.64
C LYS A 30 2.97 5.72 -13.12
N ALA A 31 2.04 4.98 -12.53
CA ALA A 31 2.04 4.71 -11.10
C ALA A 31 2.98 3.58 -10.71
N ILE A 32 3.27 2.64 -11.61
CA ILE A 32 4.11 1.47 -11.33
C ILE A 32 5.54 1.93 -11.04
N GLU A 33 6.11 2.76 -11.91
CA GLU A 33 7.45 3.36 -11.72
C GLU A 33 7.55 4.08 -10.36
N LEU A 34 6.51 4.82 -10.00
CA LEU A 34 6.46 5.54 -8.74
C LEU A 34 6.34 4.61 -7.53
N ILE A 35 5.56 3.51 -7.64
CA ILE A 35 5.39 2.53 -6.56
C ILE A 35 6.73 1.86 -6.24
N GLU A 36 7.54 1.54 -7.24
CA GLU A 36 8.87 0.95 -7.07
C GLU A 36 9.78 1.91 -6.29
N ASP A 37 9.86 3.18 -6.69
CA ASP A 37 10.62 4.20 -5.97
C ASP A 37 10.18 4.35 -4.50
N PHE A 38 8.87 4.28 -4.25
CA PHE A 38 8.32 4.36 -2.90
C PHE A 38 8.66 3.12 -2.07
N GLN A 39 8.64 1.92 -2.65
CA GLN A 39 8.96 0.68 -1.93
C GLN A 39 10.37 0.76 -1.33
N ASP A 40 11.35 1.21 -2.10
CA ASP A 40 12.72 1.37 -1.61
C ASP A 40 12.84 2.40 -0.48
N LEU A 41 12.11 3.52 -0.58
CA LEU A 41 12.09 4.54 0.45
C LEU A 41 11.45 4.03 1.75
N PHE A 42 10.31 3.34 1.65
CA PHE A 42 9.63 2.78 2.81
C PHE A 42 10.45 1.67 3.47
N GLN A 43 11.10 0.82 2.67
CA GLN A 43 11.98 -0.23 3.18
C GLN A 43 13.14 0.35 4.00
N LYS A 44 13.80 1.40 3.49
CA LYS A 44 14.88 2.08 4.22
C LYS A 44 14.41 2.69 5.53
N VAL A 45 13.26 3.36 5.52
CA VAL A 45 12.69 3.95 6.73
C VAL A 45 12.31 2.88 7.74
N GLU A 46 11.70 1.77 7.28
CA GLU A 46 11.38 0.64 8.15
C GLU A 46 12.65 0.07 8.79
N GLU A 47 13.69 -0.19 8.00
CA GLU A 47 14.99 -0.67 8.48
C GLU A 47 15.61 0.27 9.51
N GLU A 48 15.63 1.58 9.25
CA GLU A 48 16.17 2.57 10.20
C GLU A 48 15.45 2.56 11.55
N ILE A 49 14.14 2.31 11.55
CA ILE A 49 13.32 2.25 12.76
C ILE A 49 13.54 0.94 13.52
N VAL A 50 13.58 -0.20 12.82
CA VAL A 50 13.60 -1.53 13.46
C VAL A 50 15.00 -2.12 13.64
N GLN A 51 16.06 -1.50 13.10
CA GLN A 51 17.44 -2.00 13.21
C GLN A 51 17.95 -2.14 14.64
N VAL A 52 17.34 -1.44 15.61
CA VAL A 52 17.67 -1.54 17.04
C VAL A 52 17.18 -2.84 17.68
N LEU A 53 16.23 -3.53 17.03
CA LEU A 53 15.61 -4.75 17.54
C LEU A 53 16.33 -6.00 17.03
N THR A 54 16.43 -7.03 17.86
CA THR A 54 16.80 -8.38 17.39
C THR A 54 15.69 -8.97 16.52
N GLU A 55 16.00 -10.04 15.78
CA GLU A 55 14.99 -10.72 14.95
C GLU A 55 13.84 -11.28 15.78
N GLU A 56 14.12 -11.76 17.00
CA GLU A 56 13.08 -12.22 17.94
C GLU A 56 12.18 -11.05 18.38
N GLU A 57 12.77 -9.89 18.71
CA GLU A 57 12.02 -8.70 19.12
C GLU A 57 11.15 -8.15 17.98
N LYS A 58 11.65 -8.15 16.74
CA LYS A 58 10.88 -7.78 15.54
C LYS A 58 9.67 -8.69 15.36
N GLN A 59 9.85 -10.00 15.55
CA GLN A 59 8.76 -10.96 15.44
C GLN A 59 7.69 -10.73 16.51
N ILE A 60 8.09 -10.52 17.77
CA ILE A 60 7.17 -10.22 18.87
C ILE A 60 6.39 -8.92 18.60
N LEU A 61 7.07 -7.87 18.17
CA LEU A 61 6.44 -6.59 17.82
C LEU A 61 5.38 -6.78 16.74
N LYS A 62 5.71 -7.50 15.67
CA LYS A 62 4.78 -7.79 14.56
C LYS A 62 3.54 -8.55 15.04
N GLU A 63 3.72 -9.57 15.86
CA GLU A 63 2.60 -10.35 16.42
C GLU A 63 1.69 -9.49 17.29
N MET A 64 2.26 -8.61 18.11
CA MET A 64 1.48 -7.66 18.93
C MET A 64 0.68 -6.69 18.06
N LEU A 65 1.28 -6.13 17.01
CA LEU A 65 0.61 -5.22 16.10
C LEU A 65 -0.54 -5.91 15.35
N ILE A 66 -0.33 -7.14 14.86
CA ILE A 66 -1.36 -7.94 14.19
C ILE A 66 -2.52 -8.19 15.15
N LYS A 67 -2.23 -8.64 16.38
CA LYS A 67 -3.25 -8.91 17.41
C LYS A 67 -4.08 -7.68 17.75
N ILE A 68 -3.47 -6.49 17.79
CA ILE A 68 -4.18 -5.22 17.98
C ILE A 68 -5.07 -4.91 16.77
N ASN A 69 -4.54 -5.09 15.56
CA ASN A 69 -5.26 -4.80 14.32
C ASN A 69 -6.47 -5.72 14.12
N GLU A 70 -6.39 -7.00 14.50
CA GLU A 70 -7.51 -7.95 14.42
C GLU A 70 -8.69 -7.60 15.34
N ARG A 71 -8.46 -6.76 16.36
CA ARG A 71 -9.52 -6.25 17.23
C ARG A 71 -10.26 -5.05 16.63
N LEU A 72 -9.61 -4.28 15.76
CA LEU A 72 -10.16 -3.05 15.18
C LEU A 72 -11.17 -3.35 14.06
#